data_AF-A0AAW0HSD4-F1
#
_entry.id   AF-A0AAW0HSD4-F1
#
_cell.length_a   1.000
_cell.length_b   1.000
_cell.length_c   1.000
_cell.angle_alpha   90.00
_cell.angle_beta   90.00
_cell.angle_gamma   90.00
#
_symmetry.space_group_name_H-M   'P 1'
#
loop_
_entity.id
_entity.type
_entity.pdbx_description
1 polymer ?
#
loop_
_entity_poly.entity_id
_entity_poly.type
_entity_poly.pdbx_seq_one_letter_code
_entity_poly.pdbx_strand_id
1 'polypeptide(L)'
;MIEDLQNELRTVENCENLQPQIDAITSDLRRVQEEKAVCEGEIIDKQREKEMLEKQKRSVGDHIIRFDNLMNQKEDKLRQRYRDTYDAVLWLRNNRDRFKQRVCEPIMLTINMKDNKNAKYIENHISSNDLRAFVFESQEDMEIFLREVTTNQH
;
A
#
# COMPACT_ATOMS: atom_id res chain seq x y z
N MET A 1 66.60 -55.82 -5.33
CA MET A 1 67.03 -54.53 -4.76
C MET A 1 66.99 -53.39 -5.78
N ILE A 2 67.70 -53.46 -6.91
CA ILE A 2 67.58 -52.42 -7.98
C ILE A 2 66.24 -52.56 -8.73
N GLU A 3 65.79 -53.79 -9.02
CA GLU A 3 64.48 -54.03 -9.66
C GLU A 3 63.29 -53.61 -8.79
N ASP A 4 63.38 -53.80 -7.47
CA ASP A 4 62.32 -53.39 -6.53
C ASP A 4 62.18 -51.87 -6.51
N LEU A 5 63.32 -51.15 -6.48
CA LEU A 5 63.34 -49.68 -6.58
C LEU A 5 62.85 -49.19 -7.95
N GLN A 6 63.09 -49.93 -9.03
CA GLN A 6 62.56 -49.60 -10.37
C GLN A 6 61.05 -49.84 -10.47
N ASN A 7 60.53 -50.86 -9.80
CA ASN A 7 59.08 -51.10 -9.69
C ASN A 7 58.41 -50.04 -8.81
N GLU A 8 59.04 -49.65 -7.70
CA GLU A 8 58.55 -48.54 -6.87
C GLU A 8 58.53 -47.21 -7.65
N LEU A 9 59.58 -46.91 -8.42
CA LEU A 9 59.62 -45.72 -9.28
C LEU A 9 58.51 -45.73 -10.33
N ARG A 10 58.26 -46.89 -10.96
CA ARG A 10 57.16 -47.07 -11.93
C ARG A 10 55.78 -46.95 -11.29
N THR A 11 55.61 -47.40 -10.05
CA THR A 11 54.36 -47.20 -9.31
C THR A 11 54.14 -45.74 -8.90
N VAL A 12 55.22 -44.98 -8.68
CA VAL A 12 55.17 -43.53 -8.43
C VAL A 12 54.98 -42.74 -9.73
N GLU A 13 55.53 -43.19 -10.86
CA GLU A 13 55.22 -42.66 -12.21
C GLU A 13 53.79 -42.98 -12.64
N ASN A 14 53.23 -44.12 -12.18
CA ASN A 14 51.82 -44.50 -12.30
C ASN A 14 50.94 -43.86 -11.22
N CYS A 15 51.46 -42.92 -10.40
CA CYS A 15 50.60 -42.01 -9.65
C CYS A 15 49.88 -41.16 -10.70
N GLU A 16 48.75 -41.69 -11.16
CA GLU A 16 47.94 -41.21 -12.27
C GLU A 16 47.91 -39.71 -12.27
N ASN A 17 48.36 -39.08 -13.35
CA ASN A 17 48.42 -37.64 -13.57
C ASN A 17 47.24 -36.92 -12.88
N LEU A 18 47.45 -36.48 -11.63
CA LEU A 18 46.42 -35.87 -10.77
C LEU A 18 46.15 -34.42 -11.18
N GLN A 19 47.01 -33.86 -12.02
CA GLN A 19 46.94 -32.48 -12.49
C GLN A 19 45.63 -32.17 -13.23
N PRO A 20 45.16 -32.99 -14.21
CA PRO A 20 43.83 -32.86 -14.80
C PRO A 20 42.68 -32.84 -13.78
N GLN A 21 42.73 -33.65 -12.73
CA GLN A 21 41.69 -33.69 -11.71
C GLN A 21 41.72 -32.42 -10.83
N ILE A 22 42.92 -31.95 -10.48
CA ILE A 22 43.12 -30.67 -9.77
C ILE A 22 42.63 -29.50 -10.62
N ASP A 23 42.94 -29.47 -11.92
CA ASP A 23 42.52 -28.42 -12.84
C ASP A 23 41.00 -28.40 -13.01
N ALA A 24 40.37 -29.58 -13.11
CA ALA A 24 38.91 -29.73 -13.17
C ALA A 24 38.24 -29.20 -11.89
N ILE A 25 38.73 -29.62 -10.71
CA ILE A 25 38.23 -29.14 -9.41
C ILE A 25 38.41 -27.62 -9.27
N THR A 26 39.55 -27.08 -9.71
CA THR A 26 39.82 -25.64 -9.67
C THR A 26 38.86 -24.87 -10.57
N SER A 27 38.54 -25.41 -11.75
CA SER A 27 37.56 -24.82 -12.67
C SER A 27 36.15 -24.82 -12.08
N ASP A 28 35.72 -25.94 -11.47
CA ASP A 28 34.44 -26.02 -10.79
C ASP A 28 34.36 -25.09 -9.57
N LEU A 29 35.43 -25.00 -8.78
CA LEU A 29 35.50 -24.09 -7.64
C LEU A 29 35.36 -22.63 -8.08
N ARG A 30 36.00 -22.24 -9.19
CA ARG A 30 35.86 -20.91 -9.77
C ARG A 30 34.43 -20.64 -10.24
N ARG A 31 33.81 -21.62 -10.94
CA ARG A 31 32.41 -21.50 -11.38
C ARG A 31 31.46 -21.30 -10.21
N VAL A 32 31.59 -22.11 -9.15
CA VAL A 32 30.76 -21.99 -7.94
C VAL A 32 30.99 -20.65 -7.23
N GLN A 33 32.23 -20.13 -7.23
CA GLN A 33 32.52 -18.80 -6.68
C GLN A 33 31.86 -17.67 -7.49
N GLU A 34 31.86 -17.76 -8.81
CA GLU A 34 31.19 -16.80 -9.69
C GLU A 34 29.66 -16.86 -9.51
N GLU A 35 29.06 -18.06 -9.48
CA GLU A 35 27.64 -18.25 -9.18
C GLU A 35 27.25 -17.70 -7.81
N LYS A 36 28.08 -17.93 -6.79
CA LYS A 36 27.89 -17.39 -5.44
C LYS A 36 27.91 -15.86 -5.44
N ALA A 37 28.86 -15.24 -6.14
CA ALA A 37 28.97 -13.78 -6.20
C ALA A 37 27.73 -13.16 -6.87
N VAL A 38 27.18 -13.80 -7.91
CA VAL A 38 25.93 -13.38 -8.54
C VAL A 38 24.76 -13.48 -7.55
N CYS A 39 24.61 -14.61 -6.87
CA CYS A 39 23.55 -14.80 -5.87
C CYS A 39 23.65 -13.78 -4.72
N GLU A 40 24.87 -13.50 -4.23
CA GLU A 40 25.09 -12.48 -3.20
C GLU A 40 24.68 -11.08 -3.67
N GLY A 41 24.95 -10.74 -4.94
CA GLY A 41 24.46 -9.50 -5.56
C GLY A 41 22.94 -9.43 -5.58
N GLU A 42 22.27 -10.49 -6.02
CA GLU A 42 20.80 -10.57 -6.05
C GLU A 42 20.17 -10.45 -4.66
N ILE A 43 20.78 -11.05 -3.64
CA ILE A 43 20.33 -10.94 -2.25
C ILE A 43 20.39 -9.48 -1.79
N ILE A 44 21.49 -8.77 -2.08
CA ILE A 44 21.64 -7.36 -1.71
C ILE A 44 20.57 -6.50 -2.40
N ASP A 45 20.34 -6.72 -3.69
CA ASP A 45 19.36 -5.96 -4.45
C ASP A 45 17.92 -6.24 -3.97
N LYS A 46 17.59 -7.51 -3.69
CA LYS A 46 16.29 -7.89 -3.11
C LYS A 46 16.09 -7.30 -1.71
N GLN A 47 17.14 -7.22 -0.91
CA GLN A 47 17.07 -6.62 0.41
C GLN A 47 16.80 -5.11 0.33
N ARG A 48 17.45 -4.39 -0.60
CA ARG A 48 17.17 -2.97 -0.87
C ARG A 48 15.74 -2.73 -1.35
N GLU A 49 15.26 -3.57 -2.27
CA GLU A 49 13.88 -3.53 -2.77
C GLU A 49 12.88 -3.70 -1.62
N LYS A 50 13.11 -4.68 -0.74
CA LYS A 50 12.29 -4.92 0.45
C LYS A 50 12.26 -3.70 1.38
N GLU A 51 13.40 -3.09 1.65
CA GLU A 51 13.49 -1.89 2.51
C GLU A 51 12.72 -0.70 1.91
N MET A 52 12.82 -0.50 0.59
CA MET A 52 12.07 0.52 -0.13
C MET A 52 10.57 0.28 -0.04
N LEU A 53 10.11 -0.95 -0.29
CA LEU A 53 8.69 -1.32 -0.20
C LEU A 53 8.15 -1.15 1.23
N GLU A 54 8.92 -1.54 2.24
CA GLU A 54 8.55 -1.36 3.64
C GLU A 54 8.44 0.13 4.01
N LYS A 55 9.32 0.99 3.49
CA LYS A 55 9.21 2.44 3.67
C LYS A 55 7.95 3.00 3.01
N GLN A 56 7.62 2.55 1.80
CA GLN A 56 6.40 2.96 1.11
C GLN A 56 5.15 2.52 1.87
N LYS A 57 5.12 1.26 2.33
CA LYS A 57 4.03 0.70 3.13
C LYS A 57 3.78 1.53 4.40
N ARG A 58 4.85 1.89 5.12
CA ARG A 58 4.76 2.77 6.30
C ARG A 58 4.20 4.14 5.94
N SER A 59 4.72 4.78 4.89
CA SER A 59 4.23 6.08 4.44
C SER A 59 2.75 6.05 4.08
N VAL A 60 2.28 5.02 3.38
CA VAL A 60 0.86 4.84 3.04
C VAL A 60 0.02 4.63 4.30
N GLY A 61 0.51 3.83 5.25
CA GLY A 61 -0.14 3.64 6.56
C GLY A 61 -0.32 4.95 7.32
N ASP A 62 0.73 5.77 7.39
CA ASP A 62 0.70 7.09 8.03
C ASP A 62 -0.30 8.03 7.34
N HIS A 63 -0.42 7.95 6.01
CA HIS A 63 -1.41 8.70 5.25
C HIS A 63 -2.83 8.27 5.59
N ILE A 64 -3.11 6.96 5.68
CA ILE A 64 -4.43 6.42 6.07
C ILE A 64 -4.83 6.96 7.44
N ILE A 65 -3.97 6.81 8.45
CA ILE A 65 -4.24 7.29 9.81
C ILE A 65 -4.53 8.81 9.81
N ARG A 66 -3.78 9.57 9.03
CA ARG A 66 -4.01 11.02 8.90
C ARG A 66 -5.37 11.33 8.27
N PHE A 67 -5.76 10.61 7.22
CA PHE A 67 -7.06 10.81 6.58
C PHE A 67 -8.22 10.43 7.51
N ASP A 68 -8.10 9.33 8.24
CA ASP A 68 -9.11 8.92 9.22
C ASP A 68 -9.29 9.98 10.32
N ASN A 69 -8.18 10.50 10.85
CA ASN A 69 -8.21 11.58 11.83
C ASN A 69 -8.88 12.86 11.27
N LEU A 70 -8.59 13.23 10.02
CA LEU A 70 -9.23 14.37 9.37
C LEU A 70 -10.73 14.15 9.17
N MET A 71 -11.13 12.94 8.77
CA MET A 71 -12.53 12.60 8.56
C MET A 71 -13.31 12.65 9.88
N ASN A 72 -12.76 12.06 10.94
CA ASN A 72 -13.35 12.10 12.29
C ASN A 72 -13.56 13.55 12.76
N GLN A 73 -12.58 14.43 12.53
CA GLN A 73 -12.71 15.85 12.88
C GLN A 73 -13.83 16.56 12.11
N LYS A 74 -14.02 16.24 10.83
CA LYS A 74 -15.11 16.81 10.03
C LYS A 74 -16.47 16.31 10.49
N GLU A 75 -16.58 15.03 10.78
CA GLU A 75 -17.81 14.43 11.29
C GLU A 75 -18.17 14.99 12.67
N ASP A 76 -17.19 15.19 13.55
CA ASP A 76 -17.40 15.83 14.84
C ASP A 76 -17.91 17.26 14.70
N LYS A 77 -17.33 18.04 13.78
CA LYS A 77 -17.82 19.40 13.48
C LYS A 77 -19.23 19.39 12.91
N LEU A 78 -19.54 18.46 12.00
CA LEU A 78 -20.89 18.30 11.45
C LEU A 78 -21.88 17.95 12.56
N ARG A 79 -21.55 16.98 13.41
CA ARG A 79 -22.39 16.54 14.55
C ARG A 79 -22.65 17.68 15.54
N GLN A 80 -21.63 18.46 15.87
CA GLN A 80 -21.75 19.57 16.81
C GLN A 80 -22.62 20.71 16.28
N ARG A 81 -22.54 21.01 14.98
CA ARG A 81 -23.15 22.22 14.39
C ARG A 81 -24.47 21.95 13.67
N TYR A 82 -24.61 20.76 13.07
CA TYR A 82 -25.69 20.36 12.18
C TYR A 82 -26.09 18.91 12.42
N ARG A 83 -26.65 18.65 13.61
CA ARG A 83 -27.01 17.30 14.06
C ARG A 83 -27.92 16.57 13.07
N ASP A 84 -28.95 17.23 12.56
CA ASP A 84 -29.90 16.65 11.60
C ASP A 84 -29.21 16.18 10.32
N THR A 85 -28.22 16.96 9.84
CA THR A 85 -27.41 16.59 8.68
C THR A 85 -26.48 15.41 8.99
N TYR A 86 -25.91 15.37 10.20
CA TYR A 86 -25.10 14.23 10.65
C TYR A 86 -25.93 12.94 10.70
N ASP A 87 -27.13 13.00 11.27
CA ASP A 87 -28.04 11.84 11.37
C ASP A 87 -28.47 11.38 9.97
N ALA A 88 -28.72 12.31 9.05
CA ALA A 88 -29.00 12.01 7.64
C ALA A 88 -27.81 11.33 6.93
N VAL A 89 -26.57 11.75 7.20
CA VAL A 89 -25.35 11.07 6.68
C VAL A 89 -25.25 9.65 7.21
N LEU A 90 -25.48 9.45 8.51
CA LEU A 90 -25.43 8.13 9.12
C LEU A 90 -26.50 7.22 8.52
N TRP A 91 -27.72 7.73 8.37
CA TRP A 91 -28.81 7.01 7.72
C TRP A 91 -28.46 6.64 6.27
N LEU A 92 -27.93 7.59 5.48
CA LEU A 92 -27.49 7.34 4.11
C LEU A 92 -26.47 6.20 4.04
N ARG A 93 -25.47 6.21 4.91
CA ARG A 93 -24.41 5.19 4.94
C ARG A 93 -24.96 3.80 5.28
N ASN A 94 -25.94 3.72 6.18
CA ASN A 94 -26.57 2.46 6.58
C ASN A 94 -27.59 1.93 5.56
N ASN A 95 -27.99 2.74 4.57
CA ASN A 95 -29.05 2.41 3.61
C ASN A 95 -28.56 2.55 2.16
N ARG A 96 -27.24 2.47 1.91
CA ARG A 96 -26.68 2.67 0.57
C ARG A 96 -27.21 1.70 -0.48
N ASP A 97 -27.58 0.50 -0.07
CA ASP A 97 -28.19 -0.55 -0.87
C ASP A 97 -29.59 -0.20 -1.40
N ARG A 98 -30.26 0.80 -0.80
CA ARG A 98 -31.59 1.26 -1.23
C ARG A 98 -31.54 2.21 -2.44
N PHE A 99 -30.37 2.72 -2.79
CA PHE A 99 -30.18 3.69 -3.87
C PHE A 99 -29.74 3.01 -5.16
N LYS A 100 -30.30 3.45 -6.28
CA LYS A 100 -29.97 2.91 -7.61
C LYS A 100 -28.67 3.50 -8.16
N GLN A 101 -28.41 4.77 -7.84
CA GLN A 101 -27.25 5.52 -8.30
C GLN A 101 -26.45 6.06 -7.13
N ARG A 102 -25.31 6.69 -7.45
CA ARG A 102 -24.44 7.24 -6.42
C ARG A 102 -25.08 8.47 -5.78
N VAL A 103 -24.98 8.53 -4.46
CA VAL A 103 -25.34 9.68 -3.65
C VAL A 103 -24.06 10.28 -3.05
N CYS A 104 -23.83 11.57 -3.29
CA CYS A 104 -22.75 12.31 -2.65
C CYS A 104 -23.18 12.79 -1.26
N GLU A 105 -22.36 12.47 -0.27
CA GLU A 105 -22.43 13.07 1.07
C GLU A 105 -22.15 14.59 1.03
N PRO A 106 -22.51 15.33 2.09
CA PRO A 106 -22.32 16.78 2.17
C PRO A 106 -20.92 17.25 1.77
N ILE A 107 -20.86 18.37 1.05
CA ILE A 107 -19.60 18.95 0.53
C ILE A 107 -18.57 19.11 1.65
N MET A 108 -18.99 19.54 2.84
CA MET A 108 -18.07 19.73 3.96
C MET A 108 -17.34 18.46 4.42
N LEU A 109 -17.88 17.28 4.16
CA LEU A 109 -17.23 15.99 4.45
C LEU A 109 -16.28 15.59 3.32
N THR A 110 -16.67 15.86 2.07
CA THR A 110 -15.97 15.37 0.87
C THR A 110 -14.82 16.26 0.41
N ILE A 111 -14.87 17.57 0.65
CA ILE A 111 -13.84 18.50 0.18
C ILE A 111 -12.58 18.44 1.05
N ASN A 112 -11.40 18.32 0.45
CA ASN A 112 -10.10 18.36 1.14
C ASN A 112 -9.22 19.47 0.56
N MET A 113 -8.73 20.37 1.41
CA MET A 113 -7.84 21.44 0.99
C MET A 113 -6.39 20.96 0.95
N LYS A 114 -5.68 21.24 -0.16
CA LYS A 114 -4.24 20.96 -0.28
C LYS A 114 -3.43 21.72 0.77
N ASP A 115 -3.81 22.97 1.04
CA ASP A 115 -3.30 23.77 2.15
C ASP A 115 -4.48 24.23 3.00
N ASN A 116 -4.50 23.81 4.27
CA ASN A 116 -5.57 24.13 5.21
C ASN A 116 -5.65 25.64 5.51
N LYS A 117 -4.57 26.41 5.26
CA LYS A 117 -4.59 27.88 5.37
C LYS A 117 -5.61 28.54 4.43
N ASN A 118 -5.95 27.84 3.34
CA ASN A 118 -6.90 28.31 2.35
C ASN A 118 -8.35 27.91 2.64
N ALA A 119 -8.61 27.09 3.67
CA ALA A 119 -9.95 26.61 3.98
C ALA A 119 -10.95 27.76 4.22
N LYS A 120 -10.49 28.84 4.89
CA LYS A 120 -11.29 30.04 5.14
C LYS A 120 -11.88 30.67 3.88
N TYR A 121 -11.22 30.54 2.73
CA TYR A 121 -11.72 31.10 1.48
C TYR A 121 -12.93 30.30 1.00
N ILE A 122 -12.88 28.98 1.10
CA ILE A 122 -14.02 28.14 0.70
C ILE A 122 -15.18 28.28 1.68
N GLU A 123 -14.91 28.21 2.98
CA GLU A 123 -15.93 28.31 4.03
C GLU A 123 -16.69 29.64 4.01
N ASN A 124 -16.04 30.73 3.58
CA ASN A 124 -16.67 32.04 3.49
C ASN A 124 -17.46 32.27 2.19
N HIS A 125 -17.13 31.57 1.10
CA HIS A 125 -17.76 31.80 -0.21
C HIS A 125 -18.89 30.82 -0.50
N ILE A 126 -18.85 29.60 0.07
CA ILE A 126 -19.93 28.62 -0.08
C ILE A 126 -20.92 28.81 1.06
N SER A 127 -22.21 28.92 0.74
CA SER A 127 -23.23 29.07 1.76
C SER A 127 -23.28 27.85 2.69
N SER A 128 -23.69 28.05 3.94
CA SER A 128 -23.83 26.93 4.88
C SER A 128 -24.84 25.88 4.43
N ASN A 129 -25.81 26.24 3.58
CA ASN A 129 -26.77 25.28 3.03
C ASN A 129 -26.12 24.40 1.98
N ASP A 130 -25.35 25.01 1.07
CA ASP A 130 -24.65 24.27 0.01
C ASP A 130 -23.58 23.35 0.59
N LEU A 131 -22.86 23.78 1.65
CA LEU A 131 -21.90 22.93 2.34
C LEU A 131 -22.52 21.66 2.94
N ARG A 132 -23.82 21.70 3.27
CA ARG A 132 -24.59 20.60 3.86
C ARG A 132 -25.39 19.81 2.83
N ALA A 133 -25.42 20.25 1.57
CA ALA A 133 -26.26 19.67 0.55
C ALA A 133 -25.79 18.26 0.16
N PHE A 134 -26.75 17.36 0.00
CA PHE A 134 -26.55 16.04 -0.61
C PHE A 134 -26.78 16.16 -2.11
N VAL A 135 -25.97 15.47 -2.91
CA VAL A 135 -26.11 15.48 -4.37
C VAL A 135 -26.47 14.08 -4.86
N PHE A 136 -27.55 14.00 -5.63
CA PHE A 136 -28.10 12.75 -6.16
C PHE A 136 -27.96 12.73 -7.68
N GLU A 137 -27.62 11.57 -8.23
CA GLU A 137 -27.58 11.35 -9.68
C GLU A 137 -28.95 10.98 -10.26
N SER A 138 -29.91 10.59 -9.41
CA SER A 138 -31.28 10.23 -9.78
C SER A 138 -32.30 10.96 -8.92
N GLN A 139 -33.39 11.43 -9.54
CA GLN A 139 -34.52 12.04 -8.84
C GLN A 139 -35.22 11.03 -7.92
N GLU A 140 -35.36 9.77 -8.35
CA GLU A 140 -36.00 8.73 -7.55
C GLU A 140 -35.24 8.49 -6.23
N ASP A 141 -33.91 8.48 -6.30
CA ASP A 141 -33.04 8.33 -5.13
C ASP A 141 -33.16 9.53 -4.19
N MET A 142 -33.24 10.74 -4.74
CA MET A 142 -33.50 11.95 -3.95
C MET A 142 -34.85 11.87 -3.22
N GLU A 143 -35.91 11.43 -3.87
CA GLU A 143 -37.24 11.30 -3.27
C GLU A 143 -37.26 10.24 -2.15
N ILE A 144 -36.60 9.10 -2.36
CA ILE A 144 -36.43 8.07 -1.32
C ILE A 144 -35.71 8.67 -0.12
N PHE A 145 -34.58 9.34 -0.34
CA PHE A 145 -33.79 9.95 0.73
C PHE A 145 -34.62 10.99 1.49
N LEU A 146 -35.26 11.93 0.79
CA LEU A 146 -36.06 12.98 1.40
C LEU A 146 -37.16 12.38 2.26
N ARG A 147 -37.94 11.43 1.72
CA ARG A 147 -39.02 10.77 2.47
C ARG A 147 -38.52 10.15 3.76
N GLU A 148 -37.43 9.40 3.71
CA GLU A 148 -36.94 8.65 4.88
C GLU A 148 -36.27 9.56 5.90
N VAL A 149 -35.49 10.53 5.47
CA VAL A 149 -34.76 11.44 6.36
C VAL A 149 -35.69 12.48 6.99
N THR A 150 -36.66 13.02 6.25
CA THR A 150 -37.61 13.98 6.84
C THR A 150 -38.68 13.31 7.71
N THR A 151 -39.10 12.08 7.40
CA THR A 151 -40.09 11.38 8.24
C THR A 151 -39.50 10.93 9.59
N ASN A 152 -38.21 10.58 9.64
CA ASN A 152 -37.54 10.17 10.88
C ASN A 152 -37.07 11.35 11.76
N GLN A 153 -37.29 12.60 11.34
CA GLN A 153 -36.93 13.81 12.09
C GLN A 153 -38.10 14.38 12.93
N HIS A 154 -39.20 13.64 13.07
CA HIS A 154 -40.35 13.95 13.93
C HIS A 154 -40.63 12.78 14.89
#